data_AF-A0A5N6GSK4-F1
#
_entry.id   AF-A0A5N6GSK4-F1
#
_cell.length_a   1.000
_cell.length_b   1.000
_cell.length_c   1.000
_cell.angle_alpha   90.00
_cell.angle_beta   90.00
_cell.angle_gamma   90.00
#
_symmetry.space_group_name_H-M   'P 1'
#
loop_
_entity.id
_entity.type
_entity.pdbx_description
1 polymer ?
#
loop_
_entity_poly.entity_id
_entity_poly.type
_entity_poly.pdbx_seq_one_letter_code
_entity_poly.pdbx_strand_id
1 'polypeptide(L)'
;MDNIPFPTVPYPRMEPPVHSEKKMKVLALGMSRTGTMSLYVALKELGYTCYHMAECNLDQQNNSLSLWNRAIDARFNGIGRKFAGADFD
;
A
#
# COMPACT_ATOMS: atom_id res chain seq x y z
N MET A 1 1.91 -17.71 -16.10
CA MET A 1 2.27 -16.30 -15.86
C MET A 1 2.92 -15.77 -17.13
N ASP A 2 2.20 -15.77 -18.27
CA ASP A 2 2.88 -15.86 -19.58
C ASP A 2 2.42 -14.85 -20.64
N ASN A 3 1.78 -13.74 -20.26
CA ASN A 3 1.41 -12.69 -21.24
C ASN A 3 1.35 -11.31 -20.58
N ILE A 4 2.51 -10.78 -20.18
CA ILE A 4 2.63 -9.35 -19.83
C ILE A 4 3.27 -8.66 -21.05
N PRO A 5 2.57 -7.77 -21.77
CA PRO A 5 3.07 -7.18 -23.03
C PRO A 5 4.19 -6.14 -22.83
N PHE A 6 4.66 -5.96 -21.60
CA PHE A 6 5.69 -4.99 -21.24
C PHE A 6 6.81 -5.67 -20.45
N PRO A 7 8.08 -5.30 -20.70
CA PRO A 7 9.19 -5.81 -19.93
C PRO A 7 9.01 -5.42 -18.46
N THR A 8 8.92 -6.41 -17.58
CA THR A 8 8.96 -6.19 -16.14
C THR A 8 10.41 -5.90 -15.77
N VAL A 9 10.72 -4.62 -15.53
CA VAL A 9 11.98 -4.30 -14.85
C VAL A 9 11.94 -4.98 -13.48
N PRO A 10 12.97 -5.76 -13.08
CA PRO A 10 12.99 -6.40 -11.78
C PRO A 10 13.07 -5.29 -10.73
N TYR A 11 11.93 -4.95 -10.14
CA TYR A 11 11.89 -4.11 -8.96
C TYR A 11 12.49 -4.91 -7.81
N PRO A 12 13.50 -4.37 -7.09
CA PRO A 12 14.02 -5.06 -5.92
C PRO A 12 12.86 -5.33 -4.98
N ARG A 13 12.77 -6.58 -4.49
CA ARG A 13 11.73 -6.99 -3.54
C ARG A 13 11.72 -5.97 -2.42
N MET A 14 10.62 -5.23 -2.28
CA MET A 14 10.50 -4.39 -1.10
C MET A 14 10.35 -5.35 0.06
N GLU A 15 11.22 -5.18 1.07
CA GLU A 15 11.05 -5.94 2.29
C GLU A 15 9.63 -5.67 2.77
N PRO A 16 8.82 -6.71 3.03
CA PRO A 16 7.49 -6.50 3.57
C PRO A 16 7.65 -5.61 4.79
N PRO A 17 6.83 -4.54 4.93
CA PRO A 17 7.00 -3.60 6.01
C PRO A 17 7.05 -4.42 7.30
N VAL A 18 8.23 -4.39 7.96
CA VAL A 18 8.45 -5.12 9.19
C VAL A 18 7.31 -4.72 10.10
N HIS A 19 6.50 -5.71 10.49
CA HIS A 19 5.44 -5.51 11.48
C HIS A 19 6.15 -5.08 12.75
N SER A 20 6.24 -3.77 12.87
CA SER A 20 6.81 -3.05 13.99
C SER A 20 5.62 -2.27 14.51
N GLU A 21 5.52 -2.18 15.83
CA GLU A 21 4.55 -1.32 16.53
C GLU A 21 4.83 0.18 16.27
N LYS A 22 5.22 0.54 15.05
CA LYS A 22 5.42 1.92 14.61
C LYS A 22 4.05 2.55 14.51
N LYS A 23 3.68 3.24 15.58
CA LYS A 23 2.52 4.12 15.61
C LYS A 23 2.53 5.06 14.40
N MET A 24 1.40 5.12 13.68
CA MET A 24 1.21 6.01 12.55
C MET A 24 1.49 7.47 12.96
N LYS A 25 2.42 8.13 12.26
CA LYS A 25 2.83 9.52 12.54
C LYS A 25 2.18 10.54 11.62
N VAL A 26 1.99 10.19 10.35
CA VAL A 26 1.48 11.08 9.29
C VAL A 26 0.42 10.34 8.48
N LEU A 27 -0.71 10.99 8.25
CA LEU A 27 -1.77 10.51 7.36
C LEU A 27 -2.00 11.52 6.24
N ALA A 28 -1.63 11.16 5.01
CA ALA A 28 -1.85 11.99 3.84
C ALA A 28 -3.20 11.67 3.21
N LEU A 29 -4.16 12.61 3.28
CA LEU A 29 -5.52 12.47 2.74
C LEU A 29 -5.70 13.14 1.37
N GLY A 30 -4.59 13.37 0.65
CA GLY A 30 -4.62 13.93 -0.70
C GLY A 30 -5.12 12.92 -1.73
N MET A 31 -5.89 13.40 -2.72
CA MET A 31 -6.38 12.57 -3.81
C MET A 31 -5.26 12.23 -4.81
N SER A 32 -5.50 11.19 -5.63
CA SER A 32 -4.59 10.86 -6.73
C SER A 32 -4.30 12.09 -7.60
N ARG A 33 -3.03 12.24 -7.99
CA ARG A 33 -2.52 13.33 -8.86
C ARG A 33 -2.40 14.71 -8.20
N THR A 34 -2.62 14.85 -6.89
CA THR A 34 -2.39 16.11 -6.16
C THR A 34 -0.99 16.20 -5.54
N GLY A 35 0.04 15.66 -6.22
CA GLY A 35 1.42 15.65 -5.71
C GLY A 35 1.75 14.52 -4.71
N THR A 36 0.94 13.46 -4.64
CA THR A 36 1.15 12.34 -3.68
C THR A 36 2.49 11.64 -3.86
N MET A 37 2.98 11.52 -5.10
CA MET A 37 4.29 10.91 -5.37
C MET A 37 5.44 11.77 -4.84
N SER A 38 5.38 13.10 -5.04
CA SER A 38 6.39 14.02 -4.50
C SER A 38 6.40 14.00 -2.98
N LEU A 39 5.22 13.98 -2.35
CA LEU A 39 5.09 13.86 -0.89
C LEU A 39 5.67 12.53 -0.37
N TYR A 40 5.39 11.42 -1.06
CA TYR A 40 5.93 10.11 -0.71
C TYR A 40 7.47 10.08 -0.75
N VAL A 41 8.09 10.67 -1.79
CA VAL A 41 9.55 10.77 -1.89
C VAL A 41 10.12 11.63 -0.76
N ALA A 42 9.54 12.82 -0.52
CA ALA A 42 9.99 13.73 0.53
C ALA A 42 9.91 13.10 1.92
N LEU A 43 8.83 12.36 2.24
CA LEU A 43 8.71 11.67 3.52
C LEU A 43 9.73 10.53 3.66
N LYS A 44 10.05 9.80 2.58
CA LYS A 44 11.12 8.79 2.60
C LYS A 44 12.49 9.43 2.84
N GLU A 45 12.79 10.58 2.23
CA GLU A 45 14.03 11.33 2.48
C GLU A 45 14.15 11.78 3.94
N LEU A 46 13.02 12.15 4.57
CA LEU A 46 12.94 12.47 5.99
C LEU A 46 13.01 11.23 6.91
N GLY A 47 13.21 10.03 6.36
CA GLY A 47 13.37 8.79 7.12
C GLY A 47 12.05 8.11 7.54
N TYR A 48 10.91 8.51 6.97
CA TYR A 48 9.64 7.83 7.25
C TYR A 48 9.49 6.57 6.42
N THR A 49 8.98 5.51 7.05
CA THR A 49 8.42 4.36 6.34
C THR A 49 7.06 4.78 5.79
N CYS A 50 6.95 4.92 4.48
CA CYS A 50 5.75 5.40 3.80
C CYS A 50 5.07 4.28 3.00
N TYR A 51 3.77 4.43 2.79
CA TYR A 51 2.97 3.56 1.94
C TYR A 51 2.38 4.37 0.78
N HIS A 52 2.59 3.94 -0.46
CA HIS A 52 2.01 4.57 -1.65
C HIS A 52 1.57 3.54 -2.70
N MET A 53 0.59 3.90 -3.54
CA MET A 53 0.07 3.01 -4.60
C MET A 53 1.15 2.56 -5.60
N ALA A 54 2.24 3.34 -5.74
CA ALA A 54 3.40 2.94 -6.53
C ALA A 54 4.01 1.62 -6.02
N GLU A 55 4.15 1.47 -4.70
CA GLU A 55 4.71 0.26 -4.07
C GLU A 55 3.80 -0.95 -4.28
N CYS A 56 2.48 -0.74 -4.37
CA CYS A 56 1.51 -1.82 -4.58
C CYS A 56 1.50 -2.34 -6.02
N ASN A 57 1.71 -1.46 -6.99
CA ASN A 57 1.74 -1.86 -8.40
C ASN A 57 3.09 -2.48 -8.79
N LEU A 58 4.17 -1.98 -8.22
CA LEU A 58 5.53 -2.39 -8.57
C LEU A 58 5.95 -3.69 -7.86
N ASP A 59 5.37 -3.97 -6.69
CA ASP A 59 5.56 -5.23 -5.97
C ASP A 59 4.23 -5.94 -5.79
N GLN A 60 3.86 -6.72 -6.80
CA GLN A 60 2.64 -7.53 -6.78
C GLN A 60 2.66 -8.64 -5.72
N GLN A 61 3.81 -8.94 -5.11
CA GLN A 61 3.95 -10.02 -4.13
C GLN A 61 3.68 -9.55 -2.68
N ASN A 62 3.54 -8.24 -2.44
CA ASN A 62 3.25 -7.70 -1.10
C ASN A 62 1.78 -7.86 -0.66
N ASN A 63 0.91 -8.45 -1.50
CA ASN A 63 -0.51 -8.68 -1.23
C ASN A 63 -1.34 -7.44 -0.84
N SER A 64 -0.80 -6.22 -0.99
CA SER A 64 -1.50 -5.00 -0.57
C SER A 64 -2.80 -4.81 -1.35
N LEU A 65 -2.78 -5.07 -2.66
CA LEU A 65 -3.97 -4.92 -3.51
C LEU A 65 -5.08 -5.90 -3.13
N SER A 66 -4.75 -7.15 -2.78
CA SER A 66 -5.75 -8.14 -2.36
C SER A 66 -6.36 -7.79 -1.00
N LEU A 67 -5.55 -7.25 -0.07
CA LEU A 67 -6.04 -6.74 1.21
C LEU A 67 -6.97 -5.54 1.03
N TRP A 68 -6.64 -4.60 0.14
CA TRP A 68 -7.52 -3.47 -0.19
C TRP A 68 -8.84 -3.91 -0.78
N ASN A 69 -8.83 -4.84 -1.74
CA ASN A 69 -10.07 -5.40 -2.30
C ASN A 69 -10.94 -6.00 -1.20
N ARG A 70 -10.36 -6.82 -0.32
CA ARG A 70 -11.07 -7.42 0.82
C ARG A 70 -11.67 -6.36 1.76
N ALA A 71 -10.95 -5.26 2.01
CA ALA A 71 -11.42 -4.17 2.86
C ALA A 71 -12.57 -3.37 2.23
N ILE A 72 -12.49 -3.11 0.93
CA ILE A 72 -13.54 -2.44 0.16
C ILE A 72 -14.80 -3.31 0.13
N ASP A 73 -14.65 -4.59 -0.17
CA ASP A 73 -15.74 -5.57 -0.24
C ASP A 73 -16.48 -5.71 1.10
N ALA A 74 -15.73 -5.84 2.20
CA ALA A 74 -16.31 -5.93 3.53
C ALA A 74 -17.04 -4.64 3.96
N ARG A 75 -16.51 -3.47 3.57
CA ARG A 75 -17.07 -2.18 3.97
C ARG A 75 -18.31 -1.80 3.15
N PHE A 76 -18.22 -1.90 1.84
CA PHE A 76 -19.19 -1.31 0.91
C PHE A 76 -20.09 -2.34 0.22
N ASN A 77 -19.57 -3.53 -0.07
CA ASN A 77 -20.32 -4.56 -0.82
C ASN A 77 -21.00 -5.59 0.11
N GLY A 78 -20.74 -5.51 1.42
CA GLY A 78 -21.29 -6.46 2.40
C GLY A 78 -20.70 -7.86 2.30
N ILE A 79 -19.55 -8.01 1.63
CA ILE A 79 -18.90 -9.30 1.39
C ILE A 79 -17.79 -9.48 2.44
N GLY A 80 -18.01 -10.42 3.38
CA GLY A 80 -17.05 -10.73 4.44
C GLY A 80 -17.21 -9.90 5.72
N ARG A 81 -16.34 -10.14 6.72
CA ARG A 81 -16.38 -9.45 8.01
C ARG A 81 -15.79 -8.04 7.88
N LYS A 82 -16.52 -7.03 8.37
CA LYS A 82 -16.02 -5.65 8.48
C LYS A 82 -14.80 -5.59 9.40
N PHE A 83 -13.78 -4.86 8.96
CA PHE A 83 -12.60 -4.60 9.77
C PHE A 83 -12.95 -3.68 10.95
N ALA A 84 -12.38 -3.98 12.11
CA ALA A 84 -12.52 -3.22 13.35
C ALA A 84 -11.14 -2.80 13.88
N GLY A 85 -11.10 -1.95 14.92
CA GLY A 85 -9.83 -1.42 15.47
C GLY A 85 -8.83 -2.51 15.84
N ALA A 86 -9.31 -3.60 16.44
CA ALA A 86 -8.50 -4.76 16.83
C ALA A 86 -7.86 -5.52 15.66
N ASP A 87 -8.20 -5.21 14.40
CA ASP A 87 -7.56 -5.80 13.22
C ASP A 87 -6.31 -5.01 12.76
N PHE A 88 -6.04 -3.87 13.39
CA PHE A 88 -4.96 -2.94 13.04
C PHE A 88 -3.97 -2.68 14.18
N ASP A 89 -4.23 -3.27 15.36
CA ASP A 89 -3.33 -3.32 16.52
C ASP A 89 -2.51 -4.62 16.49
#